data_AF-A0A2U1TK99-F1
#
_entry.id   AF-A0A2U1TK99-F1
#
_cell.length_a   1.000
_cell.length_b   1.000
_cell.length_c   1.000
_cell.angle_alpha   90.00
_cell.angle_beta   90.00
_cell.angle_gamma   90.00
#
_symmetry.space_group_name_H-M   'P 1'
#
loop_
_entity.id
_entity.type
_entity.pdbx_description
1 polymer ?
#
loop_
_entity_poly.entity_id
_entity_poly.type
_entity_poly.pdbx_seq_one_letter_code
_entity_poly.pdbx_strand_id
1 'polypeptide(L)'
;MANMFAVILALVTLVTGIVWCLERFMWAPARRKKSAASDELVALSKSGAQPGWIETVASIFPVVALVLVVRSFIYEPFQIPSGSMMPTLLIGDFILVEKFAYGIKEPFTQQTLIETGHPKRGDVVVFKYPSDPKVDFIKRVVGVPGDRVSYNPMSKQVTISPDCDGQQRCDKALAVTYNNVQPSDFVQTFNQPGLESRSGFYQVPVTDNSVNGVRMGTRKESLGNVTHNILIVPGVQDQLGGYYQQSQQQLATWVVPAGHYFMMGDNRDNSLDSRYWGFVPERNLVGKATAIWMSFEKQEGEWPTGVRLSRIGGIH
;
A
#
# COMPACT_ATOMS: atom_id res chain seq x y z
N MET A 1 -6.26 10.05 -6.22
CA MET A 1 -7.29 10.36 -5.19
C MET A 1 -6.72 10.67 -3.79
N ALA A 2 -5.53 10.16 -3.41
CA ALA A 2 -4.95 10.37 -2.06
C ALA A 2 -4.80 11.87 -1.66
N ASN A 3 -4.36 12.73 -2.58
CA ASN A 3 -4.18 14.16 -2.30
C ASN A 3 -5.49 14.88 -1.95
N MET A 4 -6.63 14.50 -2.53
CA MET A 4 -7.90 15.20 -2.28
C MET A 4 -8.39 14.98 -0.85
N PHE A 5 -8.32 13.74 -0.34
CA PHE A 5 -8.69 13.46 1.04
C PHE A 5 -7.72 14.12 2.03
N ALA A 6 -6.44 14.27 1.68
CA ALA A 6 -5.48 15.01 2.52
C ALA A 6 -5.82 16.50 2.58
N VAL A 7 -6.13 17.12 1.43
CA VAL A 7 -6.52 18.52 1.34
C VAL A 7 -7.84 18.78 2.09
N ILE A 8 -8.84 17.93 1.92
CA ILE A 8 -10.11 18.05 2.64
C ILE A 8 -9.89 17.94 4.15
N LEU A 9 -9.15 16.93 4.61
CA LEU A 9 -8.85 16.76 6.03
C LEU A 9 -8.11 17.97 6.60
N ALA A 10 -7.13 18.51 5.87
CA ALA A 10 -6.40 19.72 6.26
C ALA A 10 -7.31 20.94 6.34
N LEU A 11 -8.18 21.15 5.36
CA LEU A 11 -9.16 22.25 5.35
C LEU A 11 -10.14 22.13 6.52
N VAL A 12 -10.69 20.94 6.77
CA VAL A 12 -11.60 20.70 7.91
C VAL A 12 -10.88 20.95 9.23
N THR A 13 -9.63 20.49 9.37
CA THR A 13 -8.81 20.75 10.57
C THR A 13 -8.54 22.23 10.77
N LEU A 14 -8.25 22.96 9.69
CA LEU A 14 -8.02 24.40 9.72
C LEU A 14 -9.27 25.16 10.15
N VAL A 15 -10.42 24.87 9.54
CA VAL A 15 -11.70 25.54 9.85
C VAL A 15 -12.12 25.24 11.29
N THR A 16 -12.09 23.97 11.70
CA THR A 16 -12.43 23.57 13.08
C THR A 16 -11.45 24.18 14.09
N GLY A 17 -10.17 24.29 13.75
CA GLY A 17 -9.14 24.94 14.58
C GLY A 17 -9.34 26.45 14.74
N ILE A 18 -9.72 27.16 13.67
CA ILE A 18 -10.07 28.59 13.74
C ILE A 18 -11.26 28.79 14.68
N VAL A 19 -12.33 28.00 14.52
CA VAL A 19 -13.51 28.07 15.39
C VAL A 19 -13.15 27.75 16.84
N TRP A 20 -12.34 26.71 17.08
CA TRP A 20 -11.86 26.35 18.41
C TRP A 20 -11.05 27.49 19.05
N CYS A 21 -10.16 28.15 18.30
CA CYS A 21 -9.40 29.30 18.78
C CYS A 21 -10.28 30.51 19.11
N LEU A 22 -11.23 30.88 18.23
CA LEU A 22 -12.18 31.97 18.47
C LEU A 22 -13.02 31.69 19.73
N GLU A 23 -13.49 30.46 19.86
CA GLU A 23 -14.29 30.01 20.99
C GLU A 23 -13.47 30.06 22.29
N ARG A 24 -12.24 29.53 22.29
CA ARG A 24 -11.35 29.48 23.45
C ARG A 24 -10.84 30.86 23.90
N PHE A 25 -10.46 31.73 22.97
CA PHE A 25 -9.75 32.97 23.27
C PHE A 25 -10.62 34.23 23.21
N MET A 26 -11.70 34.24 22.43
CA MET A 26 -12.56 35.43 22.29
C MET A 26 -13.94 35.22 22.90
N TRP A 27 -14.66 34.18 22.48
CA TRP A 27 -16.09 34.06 22.82
C TRP A 27 -16.32 33.52 24.24
N ALA A 28 -15.56 32.53 24.70
CA ALA A 28 -15.63 32.04 26.08
C ALA A 28 -15.33 33.13 27.12
N PRO A 29 -14.23 33.90 27.03
CA PRO A 29 -13.99 34.99 27.99
C PRO A 29 -15.01 36.12 27.87
N ALA A 30 -15.50 36.46 26.66
CA ALA A 30 -16.54 37.48 26.50
C ALA A 30 -17.88 37.07 27.15
N ARG A 31 -18.27 35.80 27.06
CA ARG A 31 -19.48 35.28 27.73
C ARG A 31 -19.33 35.27 29.24
N ARG A 32 -18.17 34.84 29.77
CA ARG A 32 -17.88 34.89 31.22
C ARG A 32 -18.00 36.31 31.79
N LYS A 33 -17.52 37.33 31.05
CA LYS A 33 -17.67 38.74 31.43
C LYS A 33 -19.12 39.24 31.43
N LYS A 34 -19.94 38.81 30.46
CA LYS A 34 -21.37 39.18 30.41
C LYS A 34 -22.19 38.51 31.52
N SER A 35 -21.91 37.24 31.82
CA SER A 35 -22.55 36.51 32.93
C SER A 35 -22.16 37.05 34.31
N ALA A 36 -20.92 37.53 34.48
CA ALA A 36 -20.48 38.14 35.74
C ALA A 36 -21.05 39.56 35.98
N ALA A 37 -21.60 40.20 34.95
CA ALA A 37 -22.17 41.55 35.00
C ALA A 37 -23.70 41.57 35.06
N SER A 38 -24.37 40.42 35.09
CA SER A 38 -25.83 40.30 35.13
C SER A 38 -26.30 39.72 36.48
N ASP A 39 -27.34 40.30 37.06
CA ASP A 39 -27.97 39.89 38.32
C ASP A 39 -28.32 38.39 38.31
N GLU A 40 -28.13 37.72 39.46
CA GLU A 40 -28.16 36.25 39.60
C GLU A 40 -29.49 35.62 39.10
N LEU A 41 -30.62 36.33 39.25
CA LEU A 41 -31.94 35.91 38.75
C LEU A 41 -32.12 36.05 37.22
N VAL A 42 -31.42 36.99 36.57
CA VAL A 42 -31.51 37.23 35.11
C VAL A 42 -30.49 36.36 34.35
N ALA A 43 -29.36 36.03 34.99
CA ALA A 43 -28.34 35.13 34.44
C ALA A 43 -28.88 33.70 34.17
N LEU A 44 -29.82 33.22 35.00
CA LEU A 44 -30.52 31.94 34.82
C LEU A 44 -31.47 31.92 33.61
N SER A 45 -32.06 33.06 33.22
CA SER A 45 -33.05 33.14 32.14
C SER A 45 -32.45 33.52 30.76
N LYS A 46 -31.25 34.10 30.74
CA LYS A 46 -30.47 34.44 29.53
C LYS A 46 -29.05 33.91 29.61
N SER A 47 -28.88 32.67 30.06
CA SER A 47 -27.63 31.93 29.82
C SER A 47 -27.41 31.94 28.31
N GLY A 48 -26.43 32.73 27.85
CA GLY A 48 -26.11 32.92 26.44
C GLY A 48 -25.66 31.59 25.85
N ALA A 49 -26.64 30.77 25.46
CA ALA A 49 -26.45 29.47 24.88
C ALA A 49 -25.58 29.67 23.65
N GLN A 50 -24.43 29.00 23.64
CA GLN A 50 -23.65 28.91 22.42
C GLN A 50 -24.56 28.40 21.30
N PRO A 51 -24.44 28.93 20.08
CA PRO A 51 -24.99 28.27 18.92
C PRO A 51 -24.47 26.82 18.90
N GLY A 52 -25.35 25.82 18.97
CA GLY A 52 -24.95 24.41 19.14
C GLY A 52 -24.01 23.87 18.05
N TRP A 53 -23.98 24.52 16.87
CA TRP A 53 -23.03 24.20 15.81
C TRP A 53 -21.58 24.59 16.16
N ILE A 54 -21.35 25.65 16.95
CA ILE A 54 -20.01 26.06 17.39
C ILE A 54 -19.44 25.04 18.37
N GLU A 55 -20.25 24.58 19.32
CA GLU A 55 -19.88 23.54 20.29
C GLU A 55 -19.52 22.24 19.58
N THR A 56 -20.34 21.83 18.60
CA THR A 56 -20.09 20.63 17.79
C THR A 56 -18.78 20.75 16.98
N VAL A 57 -18.55 21.87 16.31
CA VAL A 57 -17.34 22.09 15.50
C VAL A 57 -16.08 22.17 16.36
N ALA A 58 -16.14 22.88 17.49
CA ALA A 58 -14.99 23.04 18.39
C ALA A 58 -14.65 21.73 19.12
N SER A 59 -15.64 20.91 19.48
CA SER A 59 -15.41 19.63 20.16
C SER A 59 -14.81 18.55 19.25
N ILE A 60 -15.07 18.62 17.94
CA ILE A 60 -14.51 17.68 16.94
C ILE A 60 -13.04 18.01 16.60
N PHE A 61 -12.60 19.26 16.79
CA PHE A 61 -11.25 19.71 16.43
C PHE A 61 -10.11 18.82 16.97
N PRO A 62 -10.04 18.45 18.27
CA PRO A 62 -8.95 17.63 18.78
C PRO A 62 -8.87 16.26 18.10
N VAL A 63 -10.02 15.67 17.77
CA VAL A 63 -10.11 14.37 17.10
C VAL A 63 -9.60 14.47 15.66
N VAL A 64 -10.08 15.46 14.90
CA VAL A 64 -9.67 15.64 13.50
C VAL A 64 -8.20 16.07 13.41
N ALA A 65 -7.73 16.91 14.33
CA ALA A 65 -6.33 17.31 14.43
C ALA A 65 -5.43 16.11 14.73
N LEU A 66 -5.83 15.24 15.67
CA LEU A 66 -5.10 13.99 15.95
C LEU A 66 -5.04 13.09 14.71
N VAL A 67 -6.17 12.88 14.03
CA VAL A 67 -6.23 12.09 12.79
C VAL A 67 -5.33 12.70 11.71
N LEU A 68 -5.29 14.03 11.57
CA LEU A 68 -4.40 14.70 10.65
C LEU A 68 -2.93 14.47 11.00
N VAL A 69 -2.53 14.59 12.26
CA VAL A 69 -1.14 14.35 12.68
C VAL A 69 -0.76 12.89 12.45
N VAL A 70 -1.58 11.94 12.91
CA VAL A 70 -1.33 10.51 12.71
C VAL A 70 -1.22 10.17 11.23
N ARG A 71 -2.08 10.74 10.38
CA ARG A 71 -2.06 10.48 8.95
C ARG A 71 -0.92 11.16 8.20
N SER A 72 -0.60 12.41 8.55
CA SER A 72 0.47 13.17 7.89
C SER A 72 1.84 12.57 8.20
N PHE A 73 2.00 12.00 9.39
CA PHE A 73 3.31 11.60 9.89
C PHE A 73 3.44 10.08 10.03
N ILE A 74 2.47 9.39 10.65
CA ILE A 74 2.65 8.01 11.13
C ILE A 74 2.15 6.96 10.12
N TYR A 75 0.84 6.93 9.85
CA TYR A 75 0.20 5.88 9.05
C TYR A 75 -0.74 6.45 7.99
N GLU A 76 -0.57 6.00 6.75
CA GLU A 76 -1.45 6.36 5.65
C GLU A 76 -2.32 5.16 5.23
N PRO A 77 -3.65 5.29 5.21
CA PRO A 77 -4.52 4.23 4.76
C PRO A 77 -4.56 4.18 3.23
N PHE A 78 -4.36 2.99 2.66
CA PHE A 78 -4.53 2.74 1.22
C PHE A 78 -5.57 1.66 0.97
N GLN A 79 -6.32 1.80 -0.12
CA GLN A 79 -7.19 0.76 -0.64
C GLN A 79 -6.46 -0.02 -1.73
N ILE A 80 -6.62 -1.34 -1.77
CA ILE A 80 -6.08 -2.22 -2.81
C ILE A 80 -7.09 -2.39 -3.95
N PRO A 81 -6.83 -1.80 -5.13
CA PRO A 81 -7.77 -1.86 -6.25
C PRO A 81 -7.57 -3.07 -7.16
N SER A 82 -6.40 -3.72 -7.13
CA SER A 82 -5.99 -4.76 -8.09
C SER A 82 -5.42 -6.02 -7.42
N GLY A 83 -5.43 -7.14 -8.15
CA GLY A 83 -5.03 -8.47 -7.68
C GLY A 83 -3.53 -8.80 -7.78
N SER A 84 -2.66 -7.82 -8.06
CA SER A 84 -1.22 -8.08 -8.32
C SER A 84 -0.42 -8.59 -7.11
N MET A 85 -0.93 -8.37 -5.89
CA MET A 85 -0.31 -8.80 -4.63
C MET A 85 -1.04 -9.99 -3.99
N MET A 86 -1.92 -10.69 -4.73
CA MET A 86 -2.58 -11.89 -4.23
C MET A 86 -1.57 -13.03 -4.02
N PRO A 87 -1.71 -13.85 -2.96
CA PRO A 87 -2.83 -13.90 -2.03
C PRO A 87 -2.63 -13.02 -0.79
N THR A 88 -1.46 -12.38 -0.67
CA THR A 88 -1.07 -11.53 0.45
C THR A 88 -2.04 -10.36 0.62
N LEU A 89 -2.31 -9.63 -0.47
CA LEU A 89 -3.29 -8.55 -0.52
C LEU A 89 -4.33 -8.83 -1.60
N LEU A 90 -5.60 -8.73 -1.24
CA LEU A 90 -6.73 -8.96 -2.13
C LEU A 90 -7.38 -7.63 -2.54
N ILE A 91 -8.08 -7.66 -3.67
CA ILE A 91 -8.93 -6.55 -4.10
C ILE A 91 -9.95 -6.26 -2.98
N GLY A 92 -10.04 -4.99 -2.57
CA GLY A 92 -10.91 -4.56 -1.47
C GLY A 92 -10.29 -4.59 -0.08
N ASP A 93 -9.01 -4.99 0.06
CA ASP A 93 -8.26 -4.78 1.31
C ASP A 93 -7.96 -3.28 1.51
N PHE A 94 -8.00 -2.86 2.77
CA PHE A 94 -7.55 -1.56 3.23
C PHE A 94 -6.35 -1.75 4.16
N ILE A 95 -5.20 -1.21 3.76
CA ILE A 95 -3.93 -1.40 4.45
C ILE A 95 -3.50 -0.13 5.18
N LEU A 96 -2.70 -0.31 6.23
CA LEU A 96 -1.94 0.72 6.90
C LEU A 96 -0.52 0.73 6.36
N VAL A 97 -0.05 1.90 5.94
CA VAL A 97 1.31 2.11 5.42
C VAL A 97 2.07 2.99 6.38
N GLU A 98 3.16 2.46 6.92
CA GLU A 98 4.11 3.19 7.76
C GLU A 98 5.05 4.02 6.87
N LYS A 99 4.93 5.34 6.95
CA LYS A 99 5.71 6.26 6.10
C LYS A 99 7.13 6.43 6.60
N PHE A 100 7.32 6.35 7.91
CA PHE A 100 8.61 6.51 8.56
C PHE A 100 9.56 5.33 8.42
N ALA A 101 9.13 4.22 7.82
CA ALA A 101 9.99 3.08 7.59
C ALA A 101 11.21 3.44 6.71
N TYR A 102 11.06 4.40 5.78
CA TYR A 102 12.04 4.72 4.73
C TYR A 102 12.36 6.22 4.60
N GLY A 103 12.43 6.89 5.75
CA GLY A 103 12.76 8.30 5.86
C GLY A 103 11.56 9.23 6.02
N ILE A 104 11.75 10.32 6.77
CA ILE A 104 10.75 11.39 6.88
C ILE A 104 10.82 12.23 5.62
N LYS A 105 9.80 12.13 4.75
CA LYS A 105 9.73 12.94 3.53
C LYS A 105 8.97 14.23 3.76
N GLU A 106 9.46 15.31 3.18
CA GLU A 106 8.77 16.60 3.17
C GLU A 106 7.49 16.51 2.32
N PRO A 107 6.32 16.99 2.80
CA PRO A 107 5.04 16.78 2.15
C PRO A 107 4.89 17.38 0.73
N PHE A 108 5.67 18.42 0.36
CA PHE A 108 5.55 19.09 -0.94
C PHE A 108 6.64 18.67 -1.94
N THR A 109 7.88 18.59 -1.50
CA THR A 109 9.08 18.33 -2.32
C THR A 109 9.52 16.87 -2.28
N GLN A 110 8.96 16.05 -1.36
CA GLN A 110 9.27 14.63 -1.15
C GLN A 110 10.76 14.34 -0.91
N GLN A 111 11.56 15.35 -0.57
CA GLN A 111 12.94 15.17 -0.17
C GLN A 111 12.98 14.52 1.22
N THR A 112 13.89 13.56 1.40
CA THR A 112 14.11 12.92 2.69
C THR A 112 14.79 13.90 3.64
N LEU A 113 14.09 14.30 4.70
CA LEU A 113 14.59 15.19 5.74
C LEU A 113 15.45 14.44 6.76
N ILE A 114 15.04 13.22 7.10
CA ILE A 114 15.72 12.35 8.07
C ILE A 114 15.71 10.92 7.52
N GLU A 115 16.89 10.33 7.36
CA GLU A 115 17.06 8.92 6.99
C GLU A 115 16.77 8.05 8.21
N THR A 116 15.66 7.30 8.19
CA THR A 116 15.24 6.42 9.30
C THR A 116 15.45 4.95 9.00
N GLY A 117 15.56 4.55 7.73
CA GLY A 117 15.78 3.18 7.32
C GLY A 117 15.69 2.97 5.81
N HIS A 118 16.01 1.77 5.36
CA HIS A 118 15.89 1.32 3.97
C HIS A 118 15.00 0.07 3.88
N PRO A 119 14.27 -0.12 2.78
CA PRO A 119 13.52 -1.35 2.52
C PRO A 119 14.40 -2.58 2.62
N LYS A 120 13.91 -3.56 3.37
CA LYS A 120 14.54 -4.86 3.47
C LYS A 120 13.94 -5.79 2.42
N ARG A 121 14.72 -6.79 2.04
CA ARG A 121 14.24 -7.85 1.16
C ARG A 121 13.02 -8.54 1.80
N GLY A 122 11.99 -8.73 0.99
CA GLY A 122 10.70 -9.28 1.42
C GLY A 122 9.70 -8.25 1.93
N ASP A 123 10.08 -6.99 2.15
CA ASP A 123 9.13 -5.95 2.57
C ASP A 123 8.08 -5.66 1.49
N VAL A 124 6.83 -5.46 1.90
CA VAL A 124 5.77 -4.98 1.02
C VAL A 124 5.75 -3.45 1.08
N VAL A 125 5.95 -2.80 -0.06
CA VAL A 125 6.22 -1.36 -0.13
C VAL A 125 5.27 -0.68 -1.10
N VAL A 126 4.73 0.46 -0.66
CA VAL A 126 4.01 1.40 -1.51
C VAL A 126 5.01 2.40 -2.08
N PHE A 127 4.92 2.69 -3.37
CA PHE A 127 5.79 3.63 -4.07
C PHE A 127 5.06 4.30 -5.24
N LYS A 128 5.54 5.47 -5.62
CA LYS A 128 5.09 6.20 -6.82
C LYS A 128 5.63 5.50 -8.06
N TYR A 129 4.75 5.11 -8.98
CA TYR A 129 5.14 4.40 -10.20
C TYR A 129 6.19 5.22 -10.99
N PRO A 130 7.37 4.65 -11.34
CA PRO A 130 8.45 5.44 -11.94
C PRO A 130 8.08 6.14 -13.25
N SER A 131 7.25 5.53 -14.10
CA SER A 131 6.85 6.10 -15.39
C SER A 131 5.69 7.09 -15.28
N ASP A 132 4.84 6.97 -14.27
CA ASP A 132 3.80 7.96 -13.92
C ASP A 132 3.68 8.12 -12.40
N PRO A 133 4.40 9.09 -11.81
CA PRO A 133 4.39 9.32 -10.36
C PRO A 133 3.04 9.74 -9.79
N LYS A 134 2.00 9.97 -10.61
CA LYS A 134 0.66 10.25 -10.09
C LYS A 134 -0.05 9.00 -9.55
N VAL A 135 0.46 7.82 -9.90
CA VAL A 135 -0.12 6.53 -9.52
C VAL A 135 0.74 5.85 -8.46
N ASP A 136 0.09 5.40 -7.39
CA ASP A 136 0.72 4.62 -6.33
C ASP A 136 0.63 3.13 -6.65
N PHE A 137 1.76 2.45 -6.55
CA PHE A 137 1.88 1.01 -6.72
C PHE A 137 2.29 0.37 -5.40
N ILE A 138 1.88 -0.89 -5.21
CA ILE A 138 2.30 -1.72 -4.09
C ILE A 138 2.88 -3.02 -4.64
N LYS A 139 4.09 -3.36 -4.20
CA LYS A 139 4.82 -4.57 -4.59
C LYS A 139 5.73 -5.04 -3.45
N ARG A 140 6.27 -6.24 -3.55
CA ARG A 140 7.28 -6.78 -2.65
C ARG A 140 8.69 -6.45 -3.15
N VAL A 141 9.56 -6.04 -2.25
CA VAL A 141 10.98 -5.83 -2.52
C VAL A 141 11.66 -7.18 -2.65
N VAL A 142 12.07 -7.54 -3.85
CA VAL A 142 12.79 -8.80 -4.12
C VAL A 142 14.29 -8.54 -4.22
N GLY A 143 14.70 -7.46 -4.88
CA GLY A 143 16.10 -7.05 -4.96
C GLY A 143 16.35 -5.72 -4.27
N VAL A 144 17.42 -5.66 -3.47
CA VAL A 144 17.95 -4.44 -2.86
C VAL A 144 19.22 -4.00 -3.61
N PRO A 145 19.73 -2.76 -3.39
CA PRO A 145 20.95 -2.29 -4.05
C PRO A 145 22.10 -3.30 -4.00
N GLY A 146 22.75 -3.54 -5.14
CA GLY A 146 23.85 -4.49 -5.30
C GLY A 146 23.44 -5.94 -5.57
N ASP A 147 22.15 -6.28 -5.47
CA ASP A 147 21.68 -7.62 -5.80
C ASP A 147 21.73 -7.87 -7.31
N ARG A 148 22.23 -9.04 -7.70
CA ARG A 148 21.91 -9.65 -8.99
C ARG A 148 20.67 -10.53 -8.85
N VAL A 149 19.58 -10.12 -9.49
CA VAL A 149 18.30 -10.82 -9.53
C VAL A 149 18.15 -11.49 -10.89
N SER A 150 17.85 -12.79 -10.91
CA SER A 150 17.47 -13.53 -12.11
C SER A 150 16.11 -14.20 -11.91
N TYR A 151 15.26 -14.17 -12.93
CA TYR A 151 13.94 -14.80 -12.89
C TYR A 151 13.84 -15.88 -13.97
N ASN A 152 13.49 -17.10 -13.57
CA ASN A 152 13.22 -18.19 -14.49
C ASN A 152 11.72 -18.20 -14.85
N PRO A 153 11.31 -17.85 -16.08
CA PRO A 153 9.91 -17.78 -16.47
C PRO A 153 9.22 -19.16 -16.54
N MET A 154 10.00 -20.24 -16.70
CA MET A 154 9.48 -21.61 -16.78
C MET A 154 9.11 -22.14 -15.39
N SER A 155 10.03 -22.01 -14.43
CA SER A 155 9.80 -22.48 -13.05
C SER A 155 9.13 -21.41 -12.16
N LYS A 156 9.07 -20.16 -12.64
CA LYS A 156 8.58 -18.96 -11.94
C LYS A 156 9.35 -18.62 -10.66
N GLN A 157 10.63 -18.97 -10.65
CA GLN A 157 11.51 -18.85 -9.48
C GLN A 157 12.50 -17.70 -9.66
N VAL A 158 12.80 -17.03 -8.56
CA VAL A 158 13.80 -15.97 -8.47
C VAL A 158 15.09 -16.56 -7.90
N THR A 159 16.22 -16.15 -8.46
CA THR A 159 17.55 -16.37 -7.90
C THR A 159 18.16 -15.02 -7.57
N ILE A 160 18.74 -14.89 -6.37
CA ILE A 160 19.33 -13.64 -5.89
C ILE A 160 20.77 -13.91 -5.49
N SER A 161 21.71 -13.12 -6.00
CA SER A 161 23.11 -13.11 -5.57
C SER A 161 23.45 -11.70 -5.06
N PRO A 162 23.60 -11.51 -3.74
CA PRO A 162 23.96 -10.21 -3.17
C PRO A 162 25.37 -9.74 -3.56
N ASP A 163 25.64 -8.45 -3.38
CA ASP A 163 26.95 -7.80 -3.51
C ASP A 163 27.64 -8.00 -4.88
N CYS A 164 26.87 -7.93 -5.95
CA CYS A 164 27.30 -8.17 -7.33
C CYS A 164 27.66 -6.89 -8.11
N ASP A 165 28.34 -5.93 -7.47
CA ASP A 165 28.69 -4.62 -8.03
C ASP A 165 29.86 -4.66 -9.03
N GLY A 166 29.72 -5.46 -10.09
CA GLY A 166 30.48 -5.35 -11.34
C GLY A 166 31.95 -5.81 -11.33
N GLN A 167 32.55 -6.14 -10.18
CA GLN A 167 33.96 -6.56 -10.11
C GLN A 167 34.23 -7.89 -9.39
N GLN A 168 33.29 -8.43 -8.61
CA GLN A 168 33.45 -9.70 -7.90
C GLN A 168 32.59 -10.81 -8.51
N ARG A 169 33.11 -12.04 -8.47
CA ARG A 169 32.32 -13.22 -8.80
C ARG A 169 31.18 -13.34 -7.80
N CYS A 170 29.96 -13.35 -8.31
CA CYS A 170 28.71 -13.53 -7.57
C CYS A 170 28.57 -14.96 -7.02
N ASP A 171 29.52 -15.40 -6.21
CA ASP A 171 29.64 -16.82 -5.81
C ASP A 171 28.70 -17.19 -4.65
N LYS A 172 28.12 -16.20 -3.96
CA LYS A 172 27.22 -16.40 -2.83
C LYS A 172 25.78 -16.09 -3.23
N ALA A 173 25.00 -17.14 -3.52
CA ALA A 173 23.56 -17.00 -3.69
C ALA A 173 22.86 -16.87 -2.32
N LEU A 174 21.89 -15.98 -2.24
CA LEU A 174 20.93 -15.96 -1.14
C LEU A 174 20.10 -17.26 -1.20
N ALA A 175 19.84 -17.87 -0.03
CA ALA A 175 18.94 -19.01 0.05
C ALA A 175 17.50 -18.58 -0.30
N VAL A 176 17.12 -18.77 -1.56
CA VAL A 176 15.74 -18.65 -2.04
C VAL A 176 15.16 -20.04 -2.20
N THR A 177 14.12 -20.37 -1.44
CA THR A 177 13.52 -21.70 -1.43
C THR A 177 12.03 -21.65 -1.73
N TYR A 178 11.54 -22.73 -2.33
CA TYR A 178 10.15 -22.92 -2.71
C TYR A 178 9.64 -24.25 -2.20
N ASN A 179 8.38 -24.28 -1.75
CA ASN A 179 7.69 -25.55 -1.57
C ASN A 179 6.98 -25.97 -2.88
N ASN A 180 6.38 -27.17 -2.84
CA ASN A 180 5.61 -27.70 -3.96
C ASN A 180 4.39 -26.84 -4.25
N VAL A 181 4.09 -26.65 -5.54
CA VAL A 181 2.88 -25.96 -5.99
C VAL A 181 1.66 -26.78 -5.58
N GLN A 182 0.69 -26.12 -4.96
CA GLN A 182 -0.61 -26.67 -4.59
C GLN A 182 -1.73 -25.89 -5.28
N PRO A 183 -2.93 -26.46 -5.48
CA PRO A 183 -4.09 -25.70 -5.90
C PRO A 183 -4.42 -24.61 -4.86
N SER A 184 -4.69 -23.39 -5.34
CA SER A 184 -5.16 -22.30 -4.47
C SER A 184 -6.68 -22.24 -4.40
N ASP A 185 -7.20 -21.48 -3.43
CA ASP A 185 -8.62 -21.12 -3.36
C ASP A 185 -9.02 -20.07 -4.41
N PHE A 186 -8.15 -19.69 -5.34
CA PHE A 186 -8.44 -18.66 -6.33
C PHE A 186 -8.61 -19.26 -7.74
N VAL A 187 -9.72 -18.88 -8.38
CA VAL A 187 -9.99 -19.15 -9.79
C VAL A 187 -9.95 -17.83 -10.55
N GLN A 188 -9.10 -17.76 -11.57
CA GLN A 188 -9.04 -16.64 -12.50
C GLN A 188 -9.99 -16.91 -13.65
N THR A 189 -10.96 -16.01 -13.87
CA THR A 189 -11.85 -16.08 -15.03
C THR A 189 -11.35 -15.15 -16.13
N PHE A 190 -11.56 -15.54 -17.39
CA PHE A 190 -11.23 -14.72 -18.55
C PHE A 190 -12.56 -14.33 -19.21
N ASN A 191 -12.84 -13.03 -19.29
CA ASN A 191 -14.05 -12.55 -19.93
C ASN A 191 -14.03 -12.83 -21.45
N GLN A 192 -15.22 -13.05 -22.01
CA GLN A 192 -15.43 -13.31 -23.43
C GLN A 192 -15.06 -12.10 -24.32
N PRO A 193 -14.81 -12.32 -25.63
CA PRO A 193 -14.41 -11.24 -26.55
C PRO A 193 -15.49 -10.16 -26.64
N GLY A 194 -15.13 -8.90 -26.39
CA GLY A 194 -16.00 -7.73 -26.63
C GLY A 194 -16.15 -6.73 -25.48
N LEU A 195 -15.79 -7.12 -24.25
CA LEU A 195 -15.58 -6.20 -23.13
C LEU A 195 -14.09 -6.10 -22.86
N GLU A 196 -13.59 -4.89 -22.52
CA GLU A 196 -12.18 -4.69 -22.13
C GLU A 196 -11.71 -5.83 -21.22
N SER A 197 -10.62 -6.49 -21.61
CA SER A 197 -10.07 -7.71 -21.03
C SER A 197 -9.75 -7.59 -19.53
N ARG A 198 -10.77 -7.67 -18.67
CA ARG A 198 -10.60 -7.75 -17.23
C ARG A 198 -10.84 -9.17 -16.79
N SER A 199 -9.81 -9.80 -16.23
CA SER A 199 -9.94 -11.09 -15.56
C SER A 199 -10.51 -10.90 -14.15
N GLY A 200 -11.51 -11.70 -13.77
CA GLY A 200 -12.03 -11.73 -12.40
C GLY A 200 -11.25 -12.73 -11.55
N PHE A 201 -11.19 -12.49 -10.24
CA PHE A 201 -10.53 -13.38 -9.29
C PHE A 201 -11.53 -13.83 -8.22
N TYR A 202 -11.98 -15.08 -8.30
CA TYR A 202 -13.00 -15.61 -7.41
C TYR A 202 -12.37 -16.54 -6.38
N GLN A 203 -12.72 -16.34 -5.11
CA GLN A 203 -12.29 -17.22 -4.03
C GLN A 203 -13.30 -18.36 -3.90
N VAL A 204 -12.89 -19.57 -4.22
CA VAL A 204 -13.71 -20.77 -4.30
C VAL A 204 -12.94 -21.96 -3.72
N PRO A 205 -13.52 -22.74 -2.80
CA PRO A 205 -12.87 -23.92 -2.22
C PRO A 205 -12.26 -24.82 -3.30
N VAL A 206 -11.13 -25.47 -2.99
CA VAL A 206 -10.42 -26.34 -3.95
C VAL A 206 -11.31 -27.48 -4.48
N THR A 207 -12.28 -27.95 -3.69
CA THR A 207 -13.22 -29.01 -4.07
C THR A 207 -14.34 -28.55 -5.00
N ASP A 208 -14.52 -27.24 -5.14
CA ASP A 208 -15.62 -26.64 -5.89
C ASP A 208 -15.15 -26.23 -7.29
N ASN A 209 -15.86 -26.74 -8.31
CA ASN A 209 -15.60 -26.52 -9.73
C ASN A 209 -16.72 -25.72 -10.41
N SER A 210 -17.53 -25.00 -9.62
CA SER A 210 -18.66 -24.21 -10.12
C SER A 210 -18.25 -23.01 -10.98
N VAL A 211 -17.05 -22.47 -10.78
CA VAL A 211 -16.56 -21.30 -11.52
C VAL A 211 -15.78 -21.73 -12.76
N ASN A 212 -16.24 -21.30 -13.92
CA ASN A 212 -15.55 -21.51 -15.19
C ASN A 212 -14.34 -20.57 -15.31
N GLY A 213 -13.14 -21.11 -15.06
CA GLY A 213 -11.89 -20.37 -15.13
C GLY A 213 -10.68 -21.27 -14.88
N VAL A 214 -9.50 -20.67 -14.77
CA VAL A 214 -8.26 -21.38 -14.46
C VAL A 214 -8.00 -21.30 -12.95
N ARG A 215 -7.95 -22.45 -12.29
CA ARG A 215 -7.53 -22.53 -10.88
C ARG A 215 -6.05 -22.20 -10.77
N MET A 216 -5.73 -21.18 -9.98
CA MET A 216 -4.36 -20.74 -9.80
C MET A 216 -3.61 -21.68 -8.85
N GLY A 217 -2.32 -21.87 -9.11
CA GLY A 217 -1.40 -22.55 -8.19
C GLY A 217 -0.89 -21.58 -7.12
N THR A 218 -0.71 -22.07 -5.90
CA THR A 218 -0.06 -21.35 -4.80
C THR A 218 1.17 -22.11 -4.33
N ARG A 219 2.20 -21.37 -3.92
CA ARG A 219 3.37 -21.92 -3.22
C ARG A 219 3.98 -20.87 -2.31
N LYS A 220 4.74 -21.31 -1.32
CA LYS A 220 5.57 -20.47 -0.46
C LYS A 220 6.90 -20.19 -1.13
N GLU A 221 7.30 -18.92 -1.13
CA GLU A 221 8.64 -18.44 -1.47
C GLU A 221 9.29 -17.90 -0.21
N SER A 222 10.51 -18.36 0.08
CA SER A 222 11.34 -17.79 1.16
C SER A 222 12.47 -17.00 0.56
N LEU A 223 12.49 -15.69 0.79
CA LEU A 223 13.56 -14.78 0.40
C LEU A 223 14.49 -14.56 1.60
N GLY A 224 15.44 -15.48 1.81
CA GLY A 224 16.23 -15.50 3.05
C GLY A 224 15.37 -15.90 4.24
N ASN A 225 15.06 -14.94 5.12
CA ASN A 225 14.27 -15.17 6.34
C ASN A 225 12.79 -14.75 6.22
N VAL A 226 12.37 -14.20 5.08
CA VAL A 226 10.98 -13.79 4.86
C VAL A 226 10.28 -14.81 3.97
N THR A 227 9.30 -15.52 4.52
CA THR A 227 8.47 -16.49 3.78
C THR A 227 7.08 -15.92 3.52
N HIS A 228 6.66 -15.93 2.26
CA HIS A 228 5.34 -15.47 1.83
C HIS A 228 4.75 -16.40 0.77
N ASN A 229 3.46 -16.26 0.48
CA ASN A 229 2.79 -17.03 -0.57
C ASN A 229 2.79 -16.26 -1.88
N ILE A 230 2.92 -16.99 -2.99
CA ILE A 230 2.81 -16.45 -4.34
C ILE A 230 1.76 -17.24 -5.12
N LEU A 231 1.09 -16.57 -6.04
CA LEU A 231 0.17 -17.18 -6.99
C LEU A 231 0.78 -17.25 -8.38
N ILE A 232 0.51 -18.35 -9.05
CA ILE A 232 0.92 -18.62 -10.42
C ILE A 232 -0.27 -19.19 -11.21
N VAL A 233 -0.37 -18.85 -12.49
CA VAL A 233 -1.32 -19.43 -13.42
C VAL A 233 -0.67 -20.66 -14.06
N PRO A 234 -1.21 -21.88 -13.87
CA PRO A 234 -0.64 -23.09 -14.46
C PRO A 234 -0.61 -23.01 -16.00
N GLY A 235 0.49 -23.46 -16.60
CA GLY A 235 0.64 -23.51 -18.06
C GLY A 235 0.90 -22.17 -18.76
N VAL A 236 0.77 -21.04 -18.07
CA VAL A 236 1.12 -19.72 -18.61
C VAL A 236 2.60 -19.45 -18.39
N GLN A 237 3.27 -18.91 -19.41
CA GLN A 237 4.66 -18.47 -19.37
C GLN A 237 4.76 -16.99 -19.72
N ASP A 238 5.66 -16.28 -19.06
CA ASP A 238 5.92 -14.88 -19.34
C ASP A 238 6.49 -14.69 -20.76
N GLN A 239 5.97 -13.71 -21.48
CA GLN A 239 6.53 -13.27 -22.76
C GLN A 239 7.78 -12.42 -22.50
N LEU A 240 8.96 -13.05 -22.58
CA LEU A 240 10.25 -12.40 -22.30
C LEU A 240 10.51 -11.13 -23.12
N GLY A 241 9.93 -11.00 -24.31
CA GLY A 241 10.05 -9.80 -25.15
C GLY A 241 9.43 -8.54 -24.54
N GLY A 242 8.54 -8.68 -23.55
CA GLY A 242 7.96 -7.56 -22.80
C GLY A 242 8.78 -7.13 -21.58
N TYR A 243 9.85 -7.85 -21.25
CA TYR A 243 10.66 -7.51 -20.08
C TYR A 243 11.54 -6.28 -20.33
N TYR A 244 11.73 -5.49 -19.29
CA TYR A 244 12.78 -4.50 -19.23
C TYR A 244 14.13 -5.21 -19.34
N GLN A 245 14.90 -4.89 -20.38
CA GLN A 245 16.25 -5.41 -20.58
C GLN A 245 17.28 -4.38 -20.08
N GLN A 246 17.99 -4.71 -19.01
CA GLN A 246 19.12 -3.90 -18.55
C GLN A 246 20.31 -4.06 -19.51
N SER A 247 20.95 -2.95 -19.86
CA SER A 247 22.14 -2.96 -20.71
C SER A 247 23.21 -3.89 -20.13
N GLN A 248 23.88 -4.66 -21.01
CA GLN A 248 24.94 -5.61 -20.67
C GLN A 248 24.54 -6.80 -19.78
N GLN A 249 23.25 -6.97 -19.48
CA GLN A 249 22.74 -8.14 -18.76
C GLN A 249 22.03 -9.12 -19.71
N GLN A 250 21.99 -10.38 -19.30
CA GLN A 250 21.19 -11.41 -19.97
C GLN A 250 19.69 -11.13 -19.78
N LEU A 251 18.86 -11.64 -20.69
CA LEU A 251 17.41 -11.57 -20.52
C LEU A 251 16.98 -12.17 -19.18
N ALA A 252 15.97 -11.56 -18.56
CA ALA A 252 15.46 -11.92 -17.24
C ALA A 252 16.52 -11.89 -16.11
N THR A 253 17.58 -11.10 -16.27
CA THR A 253 18.62 -10.88 -15.26
C THR A 253 18.90 -9.39 -15.11
N TRP A 254 19.01 -8.94 -13.87
CA TRP A 254 19.18 -7.53 -13.52
C TRP A 254 20.16 -7.40 -12.35
N VAL A 255 21.00 -6.38 -12.38
CA VAL A 255 21.80 -5.93 -11.24
C VAL A 255 21.19 -4.65 -10.73
N VAL A 256 20.73 -4.66 -9.48
CA VAL A 256 19.99 -3.56 -8.86
C VAL A 256 20.95 -2.40 -8.56
N PRO A 257 20.77 -1.22 -9.18
CA PRO A 257 21.66 -0.08 -8.96
C PRO A 257 21.61 0.45 -7.52
N ALA A 258 22.63 1.21 -7.12
CA ALA A 258 22.63 1.96 -5.88
C ALA A 258 21.38 2.86 -5.77
N GLY A 259 20.75 2.90 -4.59
CA GLY A 259 19.54 3.69 -4.32
C GLY A 259 18.30 3.25 -5.11
N HIS A 260 18.29 2.04 -5.66
CA HIS A 260 17.17 1.47 -6.40
C HIS A 260 16.74 0.11 -5.84
N TYR A 261 15.51 -0.29 -6.17
CA TYR A 261 14.92 -1.55 -5.71
C TYR A 261 14.26 -2.29 -6.87
N PHE A 262 14.34 -3.62 -6.84
CA PHE A 262 13.63 -4.51 -7.76
C PHE A 262 12.37 -5.05 -7.09
N MET A 263 11.22 -4.68 -7.64
CA MET A 263 9.91 -4.92 -7.07
C MET A 263 9.17 -6.01 -7.84
N MET A 264 8.50 -6.94 -7.16
CA MET A 264 7.65 -7.95 -7.80
C MET A 264 6.31 -8.10 -7.10
N GLY A 265 5.28 -8.48 -7.85
CA GLY A 265 3.99 -8.86 -7.27
C GLY A 265 3.98 -10.32 -6.80
N ASP A 266 3.21 -10.59 -5.76
CA ASP A 266 3.01 -11.95 -5.25
C ASP A 266 2.13 -12.79 -6.22
N ASN A 267 1.26 -12.14 -7.00
CA ASN A 267 0.52 -12.76 -8.10
C ASN A 267 1.36 -12.68 -9.38
N ARG A 268 2.26 -13.65 -9.55
CA ARG A 268 3.42 -13.56 -10.47
C ARG A 268 3.04 -13.36 -11.92
N ASP A 269 1.97 -13.99 -12.38
CA ASP A 269 1.52 -13.90 -13.78
C ASP A 269 0.54 -12.75 -14.02
N ASN A 270 0.04 -12.11 -12.95
CA ASN A 270 -0.92 -11.00 -13.01
C ASN A 270 -0.36 -9.72 -12.38
N SER A 271 0.93 -9.47 -12.58
CA SER A 271 1.64 -8.33 -11.99
C SER A 271 2.52 -7.61 -13.00
N LEU A 272 2.19 -6.33 -13.26
CA LEU A 272 3.06 -5.41 -13.98
C LEU A 272 4.06 -4.78 -12.99
N ASP A 273 5.26 -5.34 -12.93
CA ASP A 273 6.30 -5.01 -11.95
C ASP A 273 7.69 -4.80 -12.58
N SER A 274 8.76 -4.81 -11.78
CA SER A 274 10.10 -4.44 -12.24
C SER A 274 10.64 -5.30 -13.37
N ARG A 275 10.07 -6.50 -13.58
CA ARG A 275 10.35 -7.31 -14.77
C ARG A 275 10.05 -6.55 -16.07
N TYR A 276 9.08 -5.64 -16.07
CA TYR A 276 8.57 -4.95 -17.26
C TYR A 276 9.01 -3.48 -17.36
N TRP A 277 9.11 -2.76 -16.24
CA TRP A 277 9.42 -1.32 -16.23
C TRP A 277 10.74 -0.97 -15.52
N GLY A 278 11.48 -1.96 -15.00
CA GLY A 278 12.78 -1.74 -14.38
C GLY A 278 12.70 -1.36 -12.90
N PHE A 279 13.63 -0.55 -12.42
CA PHE A 279 13.86 -0.36 -10.99
C PHE A 279 13.06 0.81 -10.39
N VAL A 280 12.81 0.76 -9.07
CA VAL A 280 12.22 1.87 -8.31
C VAL A 280 13.32 2.65 -7.59
N PRO A 281 13.49 3.95 -7.88
CA PRO A 281 14.37 4.81 -7.10
C PRO A 281 13.86 4.98 -5.67
N GLU A 282 14.77 5.08 -4.69
CA GLU A 282 14.44 5.26 -3.27
C GLU A 282 13.55 6.48 -3.00
N ARG A 283 13.75 7.57 -3.74
CA ARG A 283 12.92 8.78 -3.66
C ARG A 283 11.45 8.51 -3.97
N ASN A 284 11.12 7.48 -4.76
CA ASN A 284 9.75 7.13 -5.12
C ASN A 284 9.01 6.35 -4.02
N LEU A 285 9.70 5.84 -3.01
CA LEU A 285 9.08 5.03 -1.95
C LEU A 285 8.14 5.88 -1.08
N VAL A 286 6.98 5.37 -0.73
CA VAL A 286 6.01 6.05 0.14
C VAL A 286 6.06 5.50 1.55
N GLY A 287 6.14 4.17 1.70
CA GLY A 287 6.20 3.53 3.02
C GLY A 287 6.00 2.02 2.96
N LYS A 288 6.11 1.37 4.12
CA LYS A 288 5.95 -0.08 4.29
C LYS A 288 4.50 -0.43 4.62
N ALA A 289 3.90 -1.38 3.92
CA ALA A 289 2.60 -1.93 4.30
C ALA A 289 2.76 -2.86 5.52
N THR A 290 2.07 -2.57 6.61
CA THR A 290 2.26 -3.26 7.90
C THR A 290 1.06 -4.09 8.32
N ALA A 291 -0.17 -3.63 8.05
CA ALA A 291 -1.39 -4.31 8.47
C ALA A 291 -2.55 -4.08 7.50
N ILE A 292 -3.49 -5.01 7.47
CA ILE A 292 -4.85 -4.83 6.91
C ILE A 292 -5.75 -4.42 8.07
N TRP A 293 -6.36 -3.23 7.99
CA TRP A 293 -7.25 -2.72 9.05
C TRP A 293 -8.73 -2.89 8.71
N MET A 294 -9.06 -3.09 7.44
CA MET A 294 -10.41 -3.40 6.95
C MET A 294 -10.31 -4.20 5.65
N SER A 295 -11.30 -5.03 5.35
CA SER A 295 -11.33 -5.77 4.08
C SER A 295 -12.75 -6.01 3.62
N PHE A 296 -13.04 -5.62 2.39
CA PHE A 296 -14.33 -5.84 1.73
C PHE A 296 -14.18 -6.86 0.60
N GLU A 297 -15.13 -7.77 0.50
CA GLU A 297 -15.23 -8.69 -0.63
C GLU A 297 -15.80 -7.95 -1.85
N LYS A 298 -15.01 -7.85 -2.91
CA LYS A 298 -15.39 -7.22 -4.19
C LYS A 298 -14.43 -7.59 -5.31
N GLN A 299 -14.88 -7.41 -6.55
CA GLN A 299 -14.02 -7.40 -7.74
C GLN A 299 -13.59 -5.97 -8.12
N GLU A 300 -12.69 -5.87 -9.09
CA GLU A 300 -12.22 -4.60 -9.61
C GLU A 300 -13.37 -3.80 -10.25
N GLY A 301 -13.57 -2.55 -9.78
CA GLY A 301 -14.66 -1.69 -10.27
C GLY A 301 -16.05 -1.99 -9.71
N GLU A 302 -16.23 -3.03 -8.89
CA GLU A 302 -17.54 -3.42 -8.35
C GLU A 302 -17.79 -2.91 -6.92
N TRP A 303 -19.06 -2.90 -6.51
CA TRP A 303 -19.47 -2.62 -5.14
C TRP A 303 -19.17 -3.81 -4.21
N PRO A 304 -18.81 -3.57 -2.94
CA PRO A 304 -18.67 -4.61 -1.93
C PRO A 304 -19.91 -5.51 -1.78
N THR A 305 -19.68 -6.82 -1.72
CA THR A 305 -20.71 -7.83 -1.42
C THR A 305 -20.66 -8.33 0.03
N GLY A 306 -19.53 -8.14 0.71
CA GLY A 306 -19.33 -8.62 2.09
C GLY A 306 -18.10 -8.01 2.77
N VAL A 307 -17.87 -8.42 4.02
CA VAL A 307 -16.73 -7.99 4.84
C VAL A 307 -15.90 -9.21 5.25
N ARG A 308 -14.58 -9.16 5.02
CA ARG A 308 -13.64 -10.24 5.32
C ARG A 308 -12.86 -9.96 6.60
N LEU A 309 -13.53 -10.09 7.75
CA LEU A 309 -12.94 -9.77 9.07
C LEU A 309 -11.72 -10.64 9.41
N SER A 310 -11.65 -11.88 8.89
CA SER A 310 -10.52 -12.79 9.08
C SER A 310 -9.19 -12.28 8.50
N ARG A 311 -9.23 -11.28 7.62
CA ARG A 311 -8.03 -10.69 7.00
C ARG A 311 -7.43 -9.55 7.83
N ILE A 312 -8.14 -9.04 8.83
CA ILE A 312 -7.63 -7.93 9.66
C ILE A 312 -6.45 -8.45 10.50
N GLY A 313 -5.29 -7.79 10.37
CA GLY A 313 -4.07 -8.22 11.03
C GLY A 313 -2.79 -7.79 10.30
N GLY A 314 -1.65 -8.30 10.76
CA GLY A 314 -0.34 -7.99 10.20
C GLY A 314 -0.08 -8.65 8.84
N ILE A 315 0.62 -7.94 7.96
CA ILE A 315 1.04 -8.43 6.63
C ILE A 315 2.43 -9.07 6.76
N HIS A 316 2.61 -10.24 6.14
CA HIS A 316 3.88 -10.97 6.07
C HIS A 316 4.11 -11.50 4.65
#